data_AF-A0A8V0XWS1-F1
#
_entry.id   AF-A0A8V0XWS1-F1
#
_cell.length_a   1.000
_cell.length_b   1.000
_cell.length_c   1.000
_cell.angle_alpha   90.00
_cell.angle_beta   90.00
_cell.angle_gamma   90.00
#
_symmetry.space_group_name_H-M   'P 1'
#
loop_
_entity.id
_entity.type
_entity.pdbx_description
1 polymer ?
#
loop_
_entity_poly.entity_id
_entity_poly.type
_entity_poly.pdbx_seq_one_letter_code
_entity_poly.pdbx_strand_id
1 'polypeptide(L)'
;MGLTAVIFLLVLASRHQPTAGVGHDPLLVVDDYEDGGIRLKCLSERLFSEAQLLWTDSRGDNITGTPLSADTGTAGVSSSIVLKAGSGNSMSCRILDKQLKTSTESSVAIADAFFPSTSPWLAAFVVILLLSMFLVLAAIYKIRNNNKEITRAQNARKQIEQDIDELKRKLDEQGRRFEKENEDAEKRIGKDSFNFEKSLKSFKFCLIRNTILDWTSEIF
;
A
#
# COMPACT_ATOMS: atom_id res chain seq x y z
N MET A 1 10.21 16.44 -11.60
CA MET A 1 10.06 17.88 -11.96
C MET A 1 10.38 18.84 -10.80
N GLY A 2 10.70 18.38 -9.58
CA GLY A 2 10.95 19.26 -8.42
C GLY A 2 12.41 19.67 -8.16
N LEU A 3 13.41 18.99 -8.74
CA LEU A 3 14.83 19.27 -8.46
C LEU A 3 15.37 20.52 -9.18
N THR A 4 14.79 20.89 -10.31
CA THR A 4 15.26 22.04 -11.11
C THR A 4 14.76 23.39 -10.58
N ALA A 5 13.61 23.43 -9.90
CA ALA A 5 13.03 24.67 -9.38
C ALA A 5 13.75 25.19 -8.12
N VAL A 6 14.35 24.30 -7.32
CA VAL A 6 15.05 24.67 -6.07
C VAL A 6 16.41 25.30 -6.35
N ILE A 7 17.09 24.87 -7.41
CA ILE A 7 18.38 25.43 -7.85
C ILE A 7 18.22 26.90 -8.28
N PHE A 8 17.05 27.29 -8.83
CA PHE A 8 16.78 28.66 -9.27
C PHE A 8 16.46 29.64 -8.12
N LEU A 9 16.03 29.18 -6.95
CA LEU A 9 15.69 30.06 -5.82
C LEU A 9 16.91 30.51 -5.01
N LEU A 10 18.06 29.81 -5.12
CA LEU A 10 19.29 30.15 -4.40
C LEU A 10 20.09 31.31 -5.01
N VAL A 11 19.66 31.86 -6.14
CA VAL A 11 20.32 33.03 -6.77
C VAL A 11 19.75 34.37 -6.27
N LEU A 12 18.64 34.37 -5.51
CA LEU A 12 17.94 35.60 -5.13
C LEU A 12 18.21 36.02 -3.67
N ALA A 13 19.45 36.38 -3.35
CA ALA A 13 19.76 37.47 -2.41
C ALA A 13 21.28 37.73 -2.29
N SER A 14 22.04 37.75 -3.39
CA SER A 14 23.34 38.42 -3.36
C SER A 14 23.08 39.92 -3.20
N ARG A 15 23.20 40.45 -1.97
CA ARG A 15 23.37 41.89 -1.79
C ARG A 15 24.75 42.26 -2.33
N HIS A 16 24.85 42.47 -3.64
CA HIS A 16 25.93 43.26 -4.20
C HIS A 16 25.66 44.72 -3.86
N GLN A 17 26.43 45.27 -2.92
CA GLN A 17 26.66 46.70 -2.84
C GLN A 17 27.94 46.96 -3.65
N PRO A 18 27.87 47.50 -4.88
CA PRO A 18 29.07 47.83 -5.62
C PRO A 18 29.62 49.13 -5.03
N THR A 19 30.60 49.03 -4.15
CA THR A 19 31.43 50.20 -3.78
C THR A 19 32.40 50.46 -4.93
N ALA A 20 32.25 51.59 -5.60
CA ALA A 20 33.10 52.00 -6.71
C ALA A 20 34.57 52.13 -6.26
N GLY A 21 35.39 51.19 -6.73
CA GLY A 21 36.84 51.12 -6.54
C GLY A 21 37.25 49.70 -6.86
N VAL A 22 38.24 49.51 -7.73
CA VAL A 22 38.62 48.19 -8.29
C VAL A 22 39.20 47.27 -7.19
N GLY A 23 38.31 46.62 -6.45
CA GLY A 23 38.57 45.56 -5.49
C GLY A 23 37.89 44.28 -5.97
N HIS A 24 38.65 43.21 -6.18
CA HIS A 24 38.08 41.92 -6.53
C HIS A 24 37.65 41.25 -5.22
N ASP A 25 36.35 41.10 -5.01
CA ASP A 25 35.77 40.44 -3.84
C ASP A 25 36.20 38.95 -3.77
N PRO A 26 36.49 38.39 -2.58
CA PRO A 26 36.76 36.97 -2.45
C PRO A 26 35.56 36.14 -2.91
N LEU A 27 35.83 35.11 -3.72
CA LEU A 27 34.82 34.15 -4.15
C LEU A 27 34.56 33.17 -3.00
N LEU A 28 33.33 33.17 -2.48
CA LEU A 28 32.89 32.28 -1.41
C LEU A 28 31.96 31.21 -1.98
N VAL A 29 32.33 29.93 -1.85
CA VAL A 29 31.66 28.79 -2.49
C VAL A 29 31.32 27.72 -1.47
N VAL A 30 30.16 27.08 -1.65
CA VAL A 30 29.78 25.85 -0.94
C VAL A 30 30.41 24.66 -1.67
N ASP A 31 31.26 23.90 -0.99
CA ASP A 31 32.05 22.82 -1.59
C ASP A 31 31.39 21.45 -1.39
N ASP A 32 31.15 21.05 -0.14
CA ASP A 32 30.61 19.72 0.19
C ASP A 32 29.92 19.67 1.56
N TYR A 33 29.30 18.54 1.90
CA TYR A 33 28.73 18.23 3.21
C TYR A 33 29.64 17.26 3.97
N GLU A 34 30.23 17.70 5.08
CA GLU A 34 31.19 16.92 5.86
C GLU A 34 30.96 17.09 7.36
N ASP A 35 31.20 16.04 8.14
CA ASP A 35 31.05 16.03 9.61
C ASP A 35 29.68 16.52 10.13
N GLY A 36 28.62 16.25 9.37
CA GLY A 36 27.26 16.71 9.68
C GLY A 36 27.06 18.23 9.50
N GLY A 37 27.98 18.88 8.80
CA GLY A 37 27.98 20.30 8.49
C GLY A 37 28.15 20.58 6.98
N ILE A 38 28.37 21.85 6.65
CA ILE A 38 28.56 22.35 5.28
C ILE A 38 29.98 22.94 5.19
N ARG A 39 30.78 22.43 4.26
CA ARG A 39 32.13 22.92 3.96
C ARG A 39 32.04 24.12 3.02
N LEU A 40 32.56 25.25 3.49
CA LEU A 40 32.73 26.47 2.70
C LEU A 40 34.18 26.63 2.27
N LYS A 41 34.40 27.11 1.05
CA LYS A 41 35.71 27.51 0.51
C LYS A 41 35.69 28.99 0.16
N CYS A 42 36.70 29.72 0.62
CA CYS A 42 36.97 31.08 0.21
C CYS A 42 38.21 31.08 -0.71
N LEU A 43 38.03 31.60 -1.92
CA LEU A 43 39.04 31.67 -2.97
C LEU A 43 39.30 33.13 -3.31
N SER A 44 40.57 33.49 -3.49
CA SER A 44 40.97 34.82 -3.94
C SER A 44 41.74 34.70 -5.26
N GLU A 45 41.33 35.45 -6.28
CA GLU A 45 42.01 35.46 -7.59
C GLU A 45 43.32 36.26 -7.59
N ARG A 46 43.65 36.94 -6.49
CA ARG A 46 44.85 37.78 -6.39
C ARG A 46 46.05 36.99 -5.85
N LEU A 47 47.17 37.11 -6.57
CA LEU A 47 48.53 36.74 -6.15
C LEU A 47 49.00 37.61 -4.98
N PHE A 48 48.40 37.43 -3.81
CA PHE A 48 48.91 38.04 -2.60
C PHE A 48 49.72 37.00 -1.84
N SER A 49 51.01 36.93 -2.13
CA SER A 49 51.98 36.09 -1.42
C SER A 49 52.08 36.41 0.10
N GLU A 50 51.32 37.40 0.61
CA GLU A 50 51.39 37.87 2.00
C GLU A 50 50.05 38.29 2.64
N ALA A 51 48.90 38.03 1.99
CA ALA A 51 47.58 38.34 2.57
C ALA A 51 47.11 37.24 3.52
N GLN A 52 46.46 37.62 4.62
CA GLN A 52 45.89 36.67 5.58
C GLN A 52 44.38 36.58 5.36
N LEU A 53 43.87 35.34 5.18
CA LEU A 53 42.44 35.06 5.16
C LEU A 53 41.93 34.92 6.59
N LEU A 54 40.94 35.74 6.94
CA LEU A 54 40.27 35.71 8.23
C LEU A 54 38.79 35.38 8.03
N TRP A 55 38.28 34.49 8.87
CA TRP A 55 36.87 34.14 8.88
C TRP A 55 36.17 34.86 10.02
N THR A 56 34.94 35.32 9.81
CA THR A 56 34.14 36.01 10.82
C THR A 56 32.75 35.37 10.93
N ASP A 57 32.33 35.05 12.16
CA ASP A 57 31.01 34.47 12.47
C ASP A 57 29.90 35.55 12.44
N SER A 58 28.64 35.14 12.53
CA SER A 58 27.45 36.01 12.61
C SER A 58 27.47 37.00 13.78
N ARG A 59 28.28 36.71 14.80
CA ARG A 59 28.51 37.58 15.97
C ARG A 59 29.63 38.60 15.77
N GLY A 60 30.36 38.55 14.65
CA GLY A 60 31.54 39.37 14.41
C GLY A 60 32.84 38.80 14.99
N ASP A 61 32.81 37.59 15.57
CA ASP A 61 33.97 36.92 16.14
C ASP A 61 34.89 36.36 15.04
N ASN A 62 36.21 36.57 15.18
CA ASN A 62 37.18 36.07 14.22
C ASN A 62 37.51 34.60 14.50
N ILE A 63 37.32 33.75 13.49
CA ILE A 63 37.60 32.31 13.52
C ILE A 63 38.78 32.02 12.58
N THR A 64 39.62 31.05 12.96
CA THR A 64 40.70 30.56 12.10
C THR A 64 40.18 29.39 11.27
N GLY A 65 40.21 29.53 9.94
CA GLY A 65 39.88 28.44 9.01
C GLY A 65 41.09 27.55 8.72
N THR A 66 40.84 26.43 8.04
CA THR A 66 41.91 25.54 7.59
C THR A 66 42.51 26.08 6.29
N PRO A 67 43.83 26.31 6.20
CA PRO A 67 44.46 26.72 4.95
C PRO A 67 44.41 25.56 3.94
N LEU A 68 44.05 25.86 2.71
CA LEU A 68 44.12 24.91 1.60
C LEU A 68 45.51 25.06 0.95
N SER A 69 46.16 23.94 0.64
CA SER A 69 47.42 23.98 -0.12
C SER A 69 47.12 24.53 -1.51
N ALA A 70 47.98 25.43 -2.01
CA ALA A 70 47.86 25.98 -3.35
C ALA A 70 48.05 24.84 -4.36
N ASP A 71 46.95 24.31 -4.90
CA ASP A 71 47.01 23.40 -6.02
C ASP A 71 47.65 24.13 -7.21
N THR A 72 48.55 23.41 -7.87
CA THR A 72 49.58 23.87 -8.81
C THR A 72 49.02 24.55 -10.06
N GLY A 73 48.52 25.78 -9.93
CA GLY A 73 48.06 26.57 -11.08
C GLY A 73 47.44 27.92 -10.77
N THR A 74 46.95 28.14 -9.54
CA THR A 74 46.35 29.42 -9.12
C THR A 74 47.14 29.98 -7.95
N ALA A 75 47.94 30.99 -8.20
CA ALA A 75 48.67 31.68 -7.15
C ALA A 75 47.69 32.62 -6.41
N GLY A 76 46.83 32.03 -5.58
CA GLY A 76 45.85 32.73 -4.76
C GLY A 76 45.81 32.11 -3.37
N VAL A 77 45.42 32.89 -2.36
CA VAL A 77 45.24 32.38 -1.00
C VAL A 77 43.86 31.74 -0.90
N SER A 78 43.78 30.52 -0.37
CA SER A 78 42.53 29.77 -0.19
C SER A 78 42.40 29.17 1.21
N SER A 79 41.19 29.17 1.75
CA SER A 79 40.89 28.60 3.07
C SER A 79 39.52 27.94 3.07
N SER A 80 39.33 26.93 3.92
CA SER A 80 38.05 26.26 4.14
C SER A 80 37.64 26.24 5.60
N ILE A 81 36.33 26.20 5.84
CA ILE A 81 35.75 26.01 7.17
C ILE A 81 34.48 25.14 7.05
N VAL A 82 34.20 24.36 8.08
CA VAL A 82 32.98 23.56 8.17
C VAL A 82 32.01 24.25 9.13
N LEU A 83 30.85 24.68 8.62
CA LEU A 83 29.77 25.19 9.45
C LEU A 83 28.90 24.03 9.92
N LYS A 84 28.49 24.04 11.19
CA LYS A 84 27.56 23.06 11.76
C LYS A 84 26.21 23.72 12.04
N ALA A 85 25.15 22.93 12.02
CA ALA A 85 23.81 23.41 12.39
C ALA A 85 23.86 24.05 13.80
N GLY A 86 23.34 25.27 13.94
CA GLY A 86 23.31 26.01 15.20
C GLY A 86 24.58 26.78 15.59
N SER A 87 25.65 26.80 14.78
CA SER A 87 26.86 27.60 15.08
C SER A 87 26.73 29.09 14.71
N GLY A 88 25.70 29.46 13.93
CA GLY A 88 25.49 30.80 13.38
C GLY A 88 25.10 30.71 11.90
N ASN A 89 24.09 31.49 11.48
CA ASN A 89 23.50 31.35 10.14
C ASN A 89 24.24 32.14 9.06
N SER A 90 25.35 32.79 9.40
CA SER A 90 26.13 33.59 8.44
C SER A 90 27.63 33.49 8.71
N MET A 91 28.39 33.37 7.63
CA MET A 91 29.84 33.37 7.66
C MET A 91 30.38 34.41 6.69
N SER A 92 31.34 35.21 7.15
CA SER A 92 32.08 36.17 6.32
C SER A 92 33.52 35.75 6.14
N CYS A 93 34.03 35.89 4.92
CA CYS A 93 35.45 35.78 4.60
C CYS A 93 36.02 37.18 4.36
N ARG A 94 37.07 37.54 5.11
CA ARG A 94 37.80 38.81 5.00
C ARG A 94 39.23 38.57 4.57
N ILE A 95 39.67 39.29 3.55
CA ILE A 95 41.08 39.33 3.14
C ILE A 95 41.73 40.57 3.75
N LEU A 96 42.77 40.36 4.56
CA LEU A 96 43.61 41.44 5.11
C LEU A 96 44.88 41.58 4.28
N ASP A 97 45.00 42.71 3.58
CA ASP A 97 46.23 43.11 2.89
C ASP A 97 47.10 43.95 3.84
N LYS A 98 48.30 43.46 4.15
CA LYS A 98 49.26 44.16 5.03
C LYS A 98 49.76 45.49 4.44
N GLN A 99 49.72 45.66 3.12
CA GLN A 99 50.26 46.84 2.43
C GLN A 99 49.21 47.92 2.15
N LEU A 100 47.98 47.54 1.81
CA LEU A 100 46.97 48.51 1.37
C LEU A 100 46.02 49.03 2.46
N LYS A 101 46.05 48.46 3.69
CA LYS A 101 45.08 48.78 4.77
C LYS A 101 43.61 48.73 4.32
N THR A 102 43.31 48.01 3.22
CA THR A 102 41.96 47.78 2.72
C THR A 102 41.55 46.35 3.04
N SER A 103 40.29 46.17 3.40
CA SER A 103 39.69 44.88 3.69
C SER A 103 38.53 44.68 2.74
N THR A 104 38.51 43.55 2.05
CA THR A 104 37.37 43.14 1.21
C THR A 104 36.67 41.96 1.88
N GLU A 105 35.34 42.07 2.02
CA GLU A 105 34.51 41.11 2.75
C GLU A 105 33.48 40.50 1.80
N SER A 106 33.39 39.17 1.81
CA SER A 106 32.30 38.43 1.16
C SER A 106 31.58 37.62 2.23
N SER A 107 30.25 37.71 2.27
CA SER A 107 29.42 37.07 3.29
C SER A 107 28.40 36.13 2.67
N VAL A 108 28.21 34.96 3.28
CA VAL A 108 27.17 33.99 2.91
C VAL A 108 26.32 33.70 4.13
N ALA A 109 25.00 33.72 3.95
CA ALA A 109 24.06 33.26 4.96
C ALA A 109 23.47 31.92 4.52
N ILE A 110 23.57 30.89 5.37
CA ILE A 110 23.04 29.55 5.12
C ILE A 110 21.86 29.34 6.07
N ALA A 111 20.69 29.05 5.50
CA ALA A 111 19.52 28.73 6.30
C ALA A 111 19.64 27.34 6.93
N ASP A 112 19.13 27.18 8.16
CA ASP A 112 19.18 25.92 8.90
C ASP A 112 18.57 24.71 8.14
N ALA A 113 17.67 24.98 7.19
CA ALA A 113 17.05 23.98 6.33
C ALA A 113 18.03 23.26 5.39
N PHE A 114 19.24 23.79 5.17
CA PHE A 114 20.26 23.17 4.32
C PHE A 114 21.18 22.21 5.08
N PHE A 115 21.15 22.19 6.42
CA PHE A 115 21.89 21.18 7.16
C PHE A 115 21.15 19.83 7.08
N PRO A 116 21.87 18.71 6.86
CA PRO A 116 21.29 17.38 6.86
C PRO A 116 20.85 16.99 8.28
N SER A 117 19.72 17.54 8.72
CA SER A 117 19.10 17.23 10.01
C SER A 117 18.38 15.90 9.91
N THR A 118 19.14 14.80 10.02
CA THR A 118 18.56 13.46 10.20
C THR A 118 18.09 13.33 11.65
N SER A 119 16.96 13.97 11.98
CA SER A 119 16.42 13.85 13.33
C SER A 119 16.01 12.39 13.60
N PRO A 120 16.57 11.74 14.63
CA PRO A 120 16.36 10.31 14.92
C PRO A 120 14.88 9.91 15.03
N TRP A 121 14.01 10.86 15.41
CA TRP A 121 12.57 10.64 15.54
C TRP A 121 11.90 10.27 14.20
N LEU A 122 12.38 10.80 13.08
CA LEU A 122 11.74 10.70 11.76
C LEU A 122 12.08 9.35 11.15
N ALA A 123 13.32 8.90 11.36
CA ALA A 123 13.72 7.53 11.05
C ALA A 123 12.84 6.52 11.81
N ALA A 124 12.60 6.75 13.11
CA ALA A 124 11.73 5.89 13.90
C ALA A 124 10.28 5.89 13.36
N PHE A 125 9.71 7.07 13.03
CA PHE A 125 8.37 7.15 12.44
C PHE A 125 8.27 6.42 11.10
N VAL A 126 9.26 6.54 10.22
CA VAL A 126 9.27 5.86 8.92
C VAL A 126 9.30 4.33 9.11
N VAL A 127 10.13 3.82 10.02
CA VAL A 127 10.18 2.38 10.30
C VAL A 127 8.84 1.87 10.84
N ILE A 128 8.22 2.60 11.77
CA ILE A 128 6.91 2.23 12.33
C ILE A 128 5.83 2.22 11.23
N LEU A 129 5.83 3.21 10.34
CA LEU A 129 4.87 3.27 9.23
C LEU A 129 5.02 2.08 8.28
N LEU A 130 6.27 1.70 7.95
CA LEU A 130 6.53 0.53 7.11
C LEU A 130 6.02 -0.75 7.79
N LEU A 131 6.36 -0.97 9.06
CA LEU A 131 5.91 -2.14 9.82
C LEU A 131 4.38 -2.20 9.91
N SER A 132 3.72 -1.08 10.16
CA SER A 132 2.26 -0.97 10.18
C SER A 132 1.64 -1.38 8.83
N MET A 133 2.21 -0.89 7.72
CA MET A 133 1.74 -1.22 6.37
C MET A 133 1.83 -2.72 6.08
N PHE A 134 2.95 -3.36 6.44
CA PHE A 134 3.11 -4.82 6.31
C PHE A 134 2.09 -5.60 7.14
N LEU A 135 1.82 -5.19 8.37
CA LEU A 135 0.81 -5.82 9.22
C LEU A 135 -0.59 -5.73 8.62
N VAL A 136 -0.96 -4.57 8.06
CA VAL A 136 -2.25 -4.36 7.39
C VAL A 136 -2.37 -5.28 6.17
N LEU A 137 -1.33 -5.37 5.34
CA LEU A 137 -1.34 -6.28 4.17
C LEU A 137 -1.49 -7.75 4.58
N ALA A 138 -0.76 -8.19 5.61
CA ALA A 138 -0.85 -9.55 6.12
C ALA A 138 -2.25 -9.86 6.68
N ALA A 139 -2.84 -8.91 7.41
CA ALA A 139 -4.21 -9.03 7.93
C ALA A 139 -5.22 -9.13 6.79
N ILE A 140 -5.14 -8.27 5.77
CA ILE A 140 -6.02 -8.30 4.60
C ILE A 140 -5.87 -9.63 3.86
N TYR A 141 -4.64 -10.10 3.64
CA TYR A 141 -4.37 -11.38 2.98
C TYR A 141 -5.04 -12.54 3.74
N LYS A 142 -4.86 -12.57 5.07
CA LYS A 142 -5.45 -13.61 5.93
C LYS A 142 -6.97 -13.57 5.92
N ILE A 143 -7.57 -12.38 6.03
CA ILE A 143 -9.04 -12.20 5.96
C ILE A 143 -9.58 -12.65 4.61
N ARG A 144 -8.94 -12.26 3.50
CA ARG A 144 -9.36 -12.69 2.16
C ARG A 144 -9.28 -14.20 2.00
N ASN A 145 -8.25 -14.85 2.53
CA ASN A 145 -8.13 -16.30 2.47
C ASN A 145 -9.26 -17.00 3.25
N ASN A 146 -9.50 -16.60 4.49
CA ASN A 146 -10.56 -17.15 5.32
C ASN A 146 -11.96 -16.94 4.70
N ASN A 147 -12.21 -15.75 4.14
CA ASN A 147 -13.49 -15.47 3.47
C ASN A 147 -13.71 -16.38 2.26
N LYS A 148 -12.67 -16.68 1.47
CA LYS A 148 -12.77 -17.63 0.35
C LYS A 148 -13.17 -19.02 0.82
N GLU A 149 -12.61 -19.49 1.93
CA GLU A 149 -12.97 -20.78 2.52
C GLU A 149 -14.42 -20.79 3.00
N ILE A 150 -14.86 -19.74 3.69
CA ILE A 150 -16.25 -19.59 4.15
C ILE A 150 -17.23 -19.57 2.96
N THR A 151 -16.93 -18.82 1.89
CA THR A 151 -17.78 -18.78 0.69
C THR A 151 -17.87 -20.14 0.00
N ARG A 152 -16.77 -20.89 -0.11
CA ARG A 152 -16.79 -22.25 -0.65
C ARG A 152 -17.64 -23.18 0.20
N ALA A 153 -17.48 -23.12 1.52
CA ALA A 153 -18.29 -23.92 2.45
C ALA A 153 -19.78 -23.57 2.38
N GLN A 154 -20.12 -22.28 2.24
CA GLN A 154 -21.51 -21.84 2.04
C GLN A 154 -22.09 -22.32 0.71
N ASN A 155 -21.33 -22.24 -0.39
CA ASN A 155 -21.78 -22.72 -1.69
C ASN A 155 -21.99 -24.24 -1.69
N ALA A 156 -21.08 -24.99 -1.06
CA ALA A 156 -21.24 -26.44 -0.88
C ALA A 156 -22.48 -26.77 -0.04
N ARG A 157 -22.75 -26.03 1.04
CA ARG A 157 -23.98 -26.20 1.85
C ARG A 157 -25.24 -25.93 1.04
N LYS A 158 -25.27 -24.86 0.24
CA LYS A 158 -26.40 -24.54 -0.63
C LYS A 158 -26.65 -25.62 -1.67
N GLN A 159 -25.58 -26.16 -2.26
CA GLN A 159 -25.69 -27.27 -3.21
C GLN A 159 -26.30 -28.51 -2.54
N ILE A 160 -25.80 -28.88 -1.35
CA ILE A 160 -26.34 -30.02 -0.59
C ILE A 160 -27.82 -29.80 -0.25
N GLU A 161 -28.21 -28.59 0.16
CA GLU A 161 -29.61 -28.26 0.46
C GLU A 161 -30.50 -28.38 -0.77
N GLN A 162 -30.04 -27.91 -1.94
CA GLN A 162 -30.75 -28.09 -3.21
C GLN A 162 -30.89 -29.57 -3.60
N ASP A 163 -29.82 -30.36 -3.45
CA ASP A 163 -29.83 -31.78 -3.75
C ASP A 163 -30.78 -32.55 -2.81
N ILE A 164 -30.84 -32.16 -1.52
CA ILE A 164 -31.80 -32.72 -0.56
C ILE A 164 -33.24 -32.41 -0.97
N ASP A 165 -33.53 -31.16 -1.35
CA ASP A 165 -34.86 -30.74 -1.78
C ASP A 165 -35.28 -31.45 -3.08
N GLU A 166 -34.36 -31.63 -4.02
CA GLU A 166 -34.61 -32.37 -5.26
C GLU A 166 -34.91 -33.85 -4.95
N LEU A 167 -34.08 -34.47 -4.09
CA LEU A 167 -34.26 -35.88 -3.73
C LEU A 167 -35.58 -36.09 -2.97
N LYS A 168 -35.95 -35.14 -2.10
CA LYS A 168 -37.24 -35.15 -1.38
C LYS A 168 -38.41 -35.05 -2.35
N ARG A 169 -38.36 -34.15 -3.34
CA ARG A 169 -39.39 -34.08 -4.40
C ARG A 169 -39.51 -35.38 -5.17
N LYS A 170 -38.39 -36.00 -5.54
CA LYS A 170 -38.38 -37.31 -6.22
C LYS A 170 -39.01 -38.38 -5.34
N LEU A 171 -38.69 -38.41 -4.04
CA LEU A 171 -39.28 -39.35 -3.09
C LEU A 171 -40.79 -39.14 -2.95
N ASP A 172 -41.26 -37.91 -2.81
CA ASP A 172 -42.68 -37.56 -2.73
C ASP A 172 -43.43 -37.93 -4.02
N GLU A 173 -42.80 -37.77 -5.18
CA GLU A 173 -43.37 -38.15 -6.48
C GLU A 173 -43.44 -39.68 -6.65
N GLN A 174 -42.42 -40.41 -6.20
CA GLN A 174 -42.46 -41.87 -6.13
C GLN A 174 -43.54 -42.35 -5.17
N GLY A 175 -43.67 -41.73 -3.99
CA GLY A 175 -44.73 -42.03 -3.02
C GLY A 175 -46.12 -41.85 -3.63
N ARG A 176 -46.37 -40.71 -4.29
CA ARG A 176 -47.64 -40.46 -4.99
C ARG A 176 -47.90 -41.43 -6.15
N ARG A 177 -46.86 -41.89 -6.86
CA ARG A 177 -47.02 -42.93 -7.90
C ARG A 177 -47.45 -44.26 -7.27
N PHE A 178 -46.76 -44.69 -6.23
CA PHE A 178 -47.07 -45.94 -5.53
C PHE A 178 -48.48 -45.90 -4.92
N GLU A 179 -48.88 -44.77 -4.34
CA GLU A 179 -50.23 -44.60 -3.77
C GLU A 179 -51.33 -44.73 -4.84
N LYS A 180 -51.13 -44.13 -6.03
CA LYS A 180 -52.05 -44.29 -7.17
C LYS A 180 -52.10 -45.73 -7.69
N GLU A 181 -50.95 -46.38 -7.82
CA GLU A 181 -50.89 -47.78 -8.25
C GLU A 181 -51.63 -48.69 -7.26
N ASN A 182 -51.49 -48.43 -5.96
CA ASN A 182 -52.20 -49.17 -4.92
C ASN A 182 -53.72 -48.92 -4.95
N GLU A 183 -54.15 -47.67 -5.10
CA GLU A 183 -55.58 -47.31 -5.22
C GLU A 183 -56.22 -47.96 -6.47
N ASP A 184 -55.51 -47.96 -7.60
CA ASP A 184 -55.97 -48.59 -8.84
C ASP A 184 -56.03 -50.12 -8.72
N ALA A 185 -55.07 -50.73 -8.02
CA ALA A 185 -55.09 -52.17 -7.72
C ALA A 185 -56.28 -52.54 -6.82
N GLU A 186 -56.56 -51.75 -5.78
CA GLU A 186 -57.70 -51.96 -4.88
C GLU A 186 -59.04 -51.87 -5.64
N LYS A 187 -59.19 -50.87 -6.53
CA LYS A 187 -60.37 -50.76 -7.40
C LYS A 187 -60.54 -51.96 -8.32
N ARG A 188 -59.44 -52.49 -8.90
CA ARG A 188 -59.47 -53.70 -9.74
C ARG A 188 -59.90 -54.93 -8.94
N ILE A 189 -59.33 -55.12 -7.74
CA ILE A 189 -59.70 -56.23 -6.85
C ILE A 189 -61.20 -56.15 -6.48
N GLY A 190 -61.70 -54.96 -6.13
CA GLY A 190 -63.12 -54.76 -5.83
C GLY A 190 -64.03 -55.06 -7.01
N LYS A 191 -63.63 -54.64 -8.22
CA LYS A 191 -64.35 -54.94 -9.48
C LYS A 191 -64.40 -56.44 -9.77
N ASP A 192 -63.27 -57.13 -9.64
CA ASP A 192 -63.16 -58.56 -9.90
C ASP A 192 -63.98 -59.37 -8.89
N SER A 193 -63.94 -58.99 -7.62
CA SER A 193 -64.79 -59.58 -6.56
C SER A 193 -66.28 -59.43 -6.88
N PHE A 194 -66.73 -58.23 -7.27
CA PHE A 194 -68.11 -57.97 -7.66
C PHE A 194 -68.55 -58.80 -8.90
N ASN A 195 -67.69 -58.87 -9.91
CA ASN A 195 -67.95 -59.67 -11.12
C ASN A 195 -68.03 -61.17 -10.81
N PHE A 196 -67.16 -61.66 -9.91
CA PHE A 196 -67.18 -63.04 -9.46
C PHE A 196 -68.46 -63.36 -8.67
N GLU A 197 -68.90 -62.48 -7.77
CA GLU A 197 -70.15 -62.66 -7.02
C GLU A 197 -71.37 -62.72 -7.96
N LYS A 198 -71.42 -61.85 -8.98
CA LYS A 198 -72.47 -61.87 -10.01
C LYS A 198 -72.47 -63.19 -10.78
N SER A 199 -71.28 -63.70 -11.12
CA SER A 199 -71.12 -64.99 -11.82
C SER A 199 -71.58 -66.16 -10.94
N LEU A 200 -71.24 -66.15 -9.65
CA LEU A 200 -71.71 -67.16 -8.69
C LEU A 200 -73.23 -67.14 -8.53
N LYS A 201 -73.86 -65.96 -8.43
CA LYS A 201 -75.34 -65.84 -8.36
C LYS A 201 -76.00 -66.41 -9.62
N SER A 202 -75.47 -66.11 -10.79
CA SER A 202 -75.95 -66.66 -12.07
C SER A 202 -75.81 -68.19 -12.14
N PHE A 203 -74.65 -68.72 -11.74
CA PHE A 203 -74.39 -70.16 -11.74
C PHE A 203 -75.31 -70.90 -10.76
N LYS A 204 -75.49 -70.38 -9.54
CA LYS A 204 -76.46 -70.91 -8.57
C LYS A 204 -77.89 -70.90 -9.13
N PHE A 205 -78.30 -69.81 -9.79
CA PHE A 205 -79.62 -69.72 -10.42
C PHE A 205 -79.81 -70.79 -11.52
N CYS A 206 -78.78 -71.04 -12.33
CA CYS A 206 -78.81 -72.07 -13.37
C CYS A 206 -78.88 -73.49 -12.78
N LEU A 207 -78.10 -73.78 -11.73
CA LEU A 207 -78.14 -75.06 -11.02
C LEU A 207 -79.52 -75.33 -10.42
N ILE A 208 -80.07 -74.36 -9.69
CA ILE A 208 -81.42 -74.49 -9.10
C ILE A 208 -82.45 -74.78 -10.17
N ARG A 209 -82.40 -74.06 -11.30
CA ARG A 209 -83.31 -74.30 -12.43
C ARG A 209 -83.17 -75.70 -13.01
N ASN A 210 -81.95 -76.20 -13.20
CA ASN A 210 -81.73 -77.55 -13.71
C ASN A 210 -82.19 -78.62 -12.73
N THR A 211 -81.94 -78.47 -11.43
CA THR A 211 -82.43 -79.41 -10.41
C THR A 211 -83.96 -79.45 -10.35
N ILE A 212 -84.63 -78.30 -10.51
CA ILE A 212 -86.10 -78.25 -10.61
C ILE A 212 -86.59 -78.98 -11.87
N LEU A 213 -85.93 -78.77 -13.02
CA LEU A 213 -86.28 -79.46 -14.27
C LEU A 213 -86.10 -80.98 -14.16
N ASP A 214 -85.02 -81.43 -13.51
CA ASP A 214 -84.71 -82.85 -13.30
C ASP A 214 -85.75 -83.53 -12.39
N TRP A 215 -86.14 -82.87 -11.29
CA TRP A 215 -87.24 -83.33 -10.41
C TRP A 215 -88.60 -83.39 -11.13
N THR A 216 -88.88 -82.46 -12.04
CA THR A 216 -90.14 -82.51 -12.81
C THR A 216 -90.16 -83.62 -13.86
N SER A 217 -89.01 -84.10 -14.33
CA SER A 217 -88.92 -85.26 -15.22
C SER A 217 -88.94 -86.61 -14.50
N GLU A 218 -88.68 -86.66 -13.19
CA GLU A 218 -88.81 -87.91 -12.39
C GLU A 218 -90.23 -88.11 -11.80
N ILE A 219 -91.03 -87.03 -11.70
CA ILE A 219 -92.40 -87.09 -11.14
C ILE A 219 -93.46 -87.41 -12.22
N PHE A 220 -93.10 -87.42 -13.51
CA PHE A 220 -93.99 -87.70 -14.65
C PHE A 220 -93.49 -88.90 -15.46
#